data_AF-A0A7S4SGK3-F1
#
_entry.id   AF-A0A7S4SGK3-F1
#
_cell.length_a   1.000
_cell.length_b   1.000
_cell.length_c   1.000
_cell.angle_alpha   90.00
_cell.angle_beta   90.00
_cell.angle_gamma   90.00
#
_symmetry.space_group_name_H-M   'P 1'
#
loop_
_entity.id
_entity.type
_entity.pdbx_description
1 polymer ?
#
loop_
_entity_poly.entity_id
_entity_poly.type
_entity_poly.pdbx_seq_one_letter_code
_entity_poly.pdbx_strand_id
1 'polypeptide(L)'
;MFDLRAVIVIGLLLPWAFPVVLDSLQDLPSTLGLPHNWDESRSIESFLSSHFPWSKDPSFLCLLTALSAPHLFYFWVWTNPLGWKGLCRDFLPTLTDPCHAFAMVAYFLKLLQGLLMAAWLRGRDGGGIVGLLRDIFQAFFTPGLVKETTIGFASAAYKYIAGLNTAQALLGIELILFGQILNVSVYKAIGEHGVYYGCRLGKVVPWCDGFPFNFLPHPQYLGSSLSIWGVCIFLGGMIPYGVPVVMSCFYAFSSWVEATL
;
A
#
# COMPACT_ATOMS: atom_id res chain seq x y z
N MET A 1 -9.56 17.40 22.24
CA MET A 1 -9.78 17.75 20.81
C MET A 1 -8.41 17.59 20.14
N PHE A 2 -8.17 16.49 19.43
CA PHE A 2 -6.87 16.22 18.81
C PHE A 2 -6.72 17.00 17.50
N ASP A 3 -5.54 17.56 17.27
CA ASP A 3 -5.24 18.40 16.11
C ASP A 3 -5.07 17.54 14.85
N LEU A 4 -6.00 17.69 13.91
CA LEU A 4 -5.99 17.07 12.58
C LEU A 4 -4.68 17.32 11.82
N ARG A 5 -3.96 18.40 12.15
CA ARG A 5 -2.64 18.72 11.58
C ARG A 5 -1.57 17.75 12.07
N ALA A 6 -1.58 17.37 13.35
CA ALA A 6 -0.63 16.41 13.91
C ALA A 6 -0.79 15.02 13.28
N VAL A 7 -2.01 14.66 12.92
CA VAL A 7 -2.38 13.40 12.28
C VAL A 7 -1.90 13.33 10.83
N ILE A 8 -2.05 14.43 10.07
CA ILE A 8 -1.49 14.56 8.72
C ILE A 8 0.04 14.58 8.76
N VAL A 9 0.63 15.25 9.75
CA VAL A 9 2.08 15.26 10.02
C VAL A 9 2.57 13.86 10.38
N ILE A 10 1.91 13.12 11.25
CA ILE A 10 2.32 11.76 11.64
C ILE A 10 2.13 10.79 10.47
N GLY A 11 0.99 10.80 9.77
CA GLY A 11 0.74 9.88 8.66
C GLY A 11 1.57 10.15 7.39
N LEU A 12 1.83 11.42 7.07
CA LEU A 12 2.66 11.79 5.92
C LEU A 12 4.14 11.87 6.26
N LEU A 13 4.52 12.26 7.48
CA LEU A 13 5.92 12.44 7.89
C LEU A 13 6.52 11.22 8.60
N LEU A 14 5.77 10.26 9.17
CA LEU A 14 6.43 9.07 9.80
C LEU A 14 7.39 8.33 8.87
N PRO A 15 7.05 8.12 7.58
CA PRO A 15 7.99 7.51 6.65
C PRO A 15 9.27 8.32 6.44
N TRP A 16 9.21 9.65 6.69
CA TRP A 16 10.34 10.58 6.64
C TRP A 16 10.99 10.81 8.01
N ALA A 17 10.27 10.54 9.10
CA ALA A 17 10.73 10.61 10.47
C ALA A 17 11.51 9.35 10.84
N PHE A 18 11.35 8.22 10.14
CA PHE A 18 12.16 7.03 10.37
C PHE A 18 13.67 7.31 10.16
N PRO A 19 14.11 8.02 9.10
CA PRO A 19 15.46 8.58 8.99
C PRO A 19 15.85 9.53 10.14
N VAL A 20 14.95 10.42 10.58
CA VAL A 20 15.20 11.40 11.66
C VAL A 20 15.30 10.72 13.04
N VAL A 21 14.52 9.66 13.27
CA VAL A 21 14.58 8.80 14.46
C VAL A 21 15.86 7.98 14.41
N LEU A 22 16.31 7.50 13.24
CA LEU A 22 17.65 6.92 13.08
C LEU A 22 18.76 7.91 13.47
N ASP A 23 18.61 9.19 13.11
CA ASP A 23 19.49 10.28 13.53
C ASP A 23 19.40 10.54 15.05
N SER A 24 18.20 10.53 15.63
CA SER A 24 17.99 10.74 17.07
C SER A 24 18.45 9.56 17.93
N LEU A 25 18.55 8.37 17.33
CA LEU A 25 19.16 7.18 17.96
C LEU A 25 20.69 7.26 17.96
N GLN A 26 21.31 8.25 17.31
CA GLN A 26 22.75 8.53 17.40
C GLN A 26 23.15 9.18 18.74
N ASP A 27 22.18 9.71 19.51
CA ASP A 27 22.39 10.22 20.86
C ASP A 27 22.34 9.12 21.95
N LEU A 28 22.18 7.85 21.57
CA LEU A 28 22.28 6.75 22.55
C LEU A 28 23.73 6.66 23.08
N PRO A 29 23.91 6.52 24.40
CA PRO A 29 25.22 6.44 25.01
C PRO A 29 26.07 5.33 24.39
N SER A 30 27.33 5.66 24.09
CA SER A 30 28.37 4.90 23.38
C SER A 30 28.63 3.45 23.82
N THR A 31 27.92 2.96 24.82
CA THR A 31 27.97 1.58 25.35
C THR A 31 27.50 0.49 24.37
N LEU A 32 26.84 0.83 23.26
CA LEU A 32 26.40 -0.14 22.23
C LEU A 32 27.42 -0.40 21.11
N GLY A 33 28.61 0.21 21.14
CA GLY A 33 29.72 -0.18 20.27
C GLY A 33 29.54 0.11 18.77
N LEU A 34 28.78 1.15 18.41
CA LEU A 34 28.75 1.63 17.02
C LEU A 34 30.03 2.43 16.70
N PRO A 35 30.58 2.31 15.48
CA PRO A 35 31.87 2.90 15.12
C PRO A 35 31.83 4.43 15.20
N HIS A 36 32.79 5.01 15.93
CA HIS A 36 32.90 6.43 16.30
C HIS A 36 33.23 7.39 15.15
N ASN A 37 33.02 6.98 13.90
CA ASN A 37 33.55 7.61 12.68
C ASN A 37 32.43 8.04 11.72
N TRP A 38 31.28 8.48 12.25
CA TRP A 38 30.23 9.04 11.41
C TRP A 38 30.62 10.46 11.00
N ASP A 39 30.92 10.64 9.71
CA ASP A 39 31.32 11.90 9.11
C ASP A 39 30.09 12.79 8.91
N GLU A 40 30.00 13.91 9.66
CA GLU A 40 28.92 14.91 9.55
C GLU A 40 28.75 15.49 8.14
N SER A 41 29.75 15.32 7.25
CA SER A 41 29.62 15.71 5.83
C SER A 41 28.73 14.76 5.01
N ARG A 42 28.35 13.60 5.54
CA ARG A 42 27.30 12.75 4.97
C ARG A 42 25.92 13.26 5.39
N SER A 43 25.48 14.33 4.74
CA SER A 43 24.12 14.85 4.90
C SER A 43 23.08 13.73 4.75
N ILE A 44 21.92 13.87 5.39
CA ILE A 44 20.75 12.99 5.20
C ILE A 44 20.48 12.76 3.71
N GLU A 45 20.73 13.77 2.88
CA GLU A 45 20.63 13.66 1.43
C GLU A 45 21.62 12.66 0.82
N SER A 46 22.88 12.62 1.28
CA SER A 46 23.88 11.65 0.86
C SER A 46 23.51 10.23 1.29
N PHE A 47 23.03 10.06 2.52
CA PHE A 47 22.53 8.77 3.01
C PHE A 47 21.32 8.28 2.22
N LEU A 48 20.31 9.14 2.02
CA LEU A 48 19.11 8.83 1.25
C LEU A 48 19.43 8.56 -0.21
N SER A 49 20.35 9.32 -0.82
CA SER A 49 20.75 9.10 -2.21
C SER A 49 21.52 7.78 -2.40
N SER A 50 22.33 7.39 -1.40
CA SER A 50 23.11 6.15 -1.46
C SER A 50 22.29 4.90 -1.17
N HIS A 51 21.31 4.97 -0.25
CA HIS A 51 20.52 3.81 0.19
C HIS A 51 19.13 3.75 -0.46
N PHE A 52 18.60 4.90 -0.89
CA PHE A 52 17.27 5.04 -1.50
C PHE A 52 17.35 5.91 -2.76
N PRO A 53 18.10 5.50 -3.81
CA PRO A 53 18.29 6.31 -5.01
C PRO A 53 16.97 6.69 -5.72
N TRP A 54 15.91 5.89 -5.51
CA TRP A 54 14.55 6.17 -5.99
C TRP A 54 13.87 7.37 -5.31
N SER A 55 14.35 7.84 -4.16
CA SER A 55 13.76 9.00 -3.46
C SER A 55 13.81 10.29 -4.28
N LYS A 56 14.75 10.40 -5.24
CA LYS A 56 14.90 11.56 -6.13
C LYS A 56 14.18 11.42 -7.46
N ASP A 57 13.63 10.25 -7.77
CA ASP A 57 12.90 10.00 -9.01
C ASP A 57 11.49 10.64 -8.90
N PRO A 58 11.18 11.70 -9.68
CA PRO A 58 9.86 12.34 -9.63
C PRO A 58 8.72 11.36 -9.93
N SER A 59 8.97 10.37 -10.80
CA SER A 59 7.98 9.36 -11.13
C SER A 59 7.67 8.43 -9.96
N PHE A 60 8.67 8.16 -9.12
CA PHE A 60 8.48 7.39 -7.88
C PHE A 60 7.69 8.17 -6.84
N LEU A 61 7.90 9.49 -6.71
CA LEU A 61 7.11 10.34 -5.82
C LEU A 61 5.65 10.44 -6.28
N CYS A 62 5.41 10.57 -7.59
CA CYS A 62 4.06 10.50 -8.15
C CYS A 62 3.39 9.16 -7.88
N LEU A 63 4.14 8.05 -8.07
CA LEU A 63 3.65 6.72 -7.74
C LEU A 63 3.29 6.62 -6.25
N LEU A 64 4.19 7.03 -5.35
CA LEU A 64 3.95 6.97 -3.90
C LEU A 64 2.71 7.80 -3.49
N THR A 65 2.55 8.98 -4.07
CA THR A 65 1.38 9.84 -3.85
C THR A 65 0.10 9.14 -4.30
N ALA A 66 0.11 8.54 -5.50
CA ALA A 66 -1.04 7.81 -6.00
C ALA A 66 -1.35 6.55 -5.18
N LEU A 67 -0.31 5.83 -4.74
CA LEU A 67 -0.46 4.69 -3.85
C LEU A 67 -1.01 5.08 -2.47
N SER A 68 -0.81 6.33 -2.03
CA SER A 68 -1.31 6.83 -0.75
C SER A 68 -2.77 7.30 -0.81
N ALA A 69 -3.31 7.54 -2.02
CA ALA A 69 -4.64 8.11 -2.23
C ALA A 69 -5.80 7.35 -1.53
N PRO A 70 -5.85 6.00 -1.52
CA PRO A 70 -6.91 5.30 -0.81
C PRO A 70 -6.88 5.58 0.69
N HIS A 71 -5.70 5.70 1.31
CA HIS A 71 -5.59 5.93 2.74
C HIS A 71 -6.12 7.31 3.14
N LEU A 72 -5.82 8.33 2.32
CA LEU A 72 -6.39 9.67 2.51
C LEU A 72 -7.91 9.66 2.37
N PHE A 73 -8.42 8.94 1.36
CA PHE A 73 -9.85 8.78 1.16
C PHE A 73 -10.51 8.04 2.33
N TYR A 74 -9.92 6.94 2.80
CA TYR A 74 -10.43 6.15 3.92
C TYR A 74 -10.47 7.00 5.18
N PHE A 75 -9.39 7.73 5.46
CA PHE A 75 -9.33 8.64 6.61
C PHE A 75 -10.41 9.73 6.53
N TRP A 76 -10.65 10.31 5.35
CA TRP A 76 -11.71 11.29 5.16
C TRP A 76 -13.11 10.69 5.37
N VAL A 77 -13.41 9.50 4.85
CA VAL A 77 -14.70 8.81 5.11
C VAL A 77 -14.88 8.50 6.59
N TRP A 78 -13.82 8.05 7.27
CA TRP A 78 -13.85 7.74 8.71
C TRP A 78 -14.20 8.96 9.57
N THR A 79 -13.58 10.11 9.26
CA THR A 79 -13.70 11.36 10.02
C THR A 79 -14.89 12.22 9.59
N ASN A 80 -15.39 12.05 8.36
CA ASN A 80 -16.53 12.77 7.83
C ASN A 80 -17.60 11.84 7.21
N PRO A 81 -18.19 10.92 8.00
CA PRO A 81 -19.15 9.95 7.48
C PRO A 81 -20.45 10.62 6.99
N LEU A 82 -20.84 11.77 7.57
CA LEU A 82 -22.02 12.52 7.11
C LEU A 82 -21.78 13.17 5.75
N GLY A 83 -20.59 13.75 5.52
CA GLY A 83 -20.21 14.29 4.23
C GLY A 83 -20.16 13.20 3.14
N TRP A 84 -19.62 12.02 3.46
CA TRP A 84 -19.64 10.89 2.54
C TRP A 84 -21.07 10.44 2.19
N LYS A 85 -21.96 10.31 3.19
CA LYS A 85 -23.37 9.99 2.95
C LYS A 85 -24.07 11.04 2.09
N GLY A 86 -23.78 12.32 2.30
CA GLY A 86 -24.27 13.42 1.46
C GLY A 86 -23.81 13.29 0.01
N LEU A 87 -22.51 13.08 -0.22
CA LEU A 87 -21.99 12.85 -1.57
C LEU A 87 -22.61 11.63 -2.26
N CYS A 88 -22.79 10.52 -1.54
CA CYS A 88 -23.44 9.34 -2.10
C CYS A 88 -24.86 9.66 -2.55
N ARG A 89 -25.64 10.35 -1.70
CA ARG A 89 -27.01 10.74 -2.01
C ARG A 89 -27.08 11.67 -3.22
N ASP A 90 -26.18 12.65 -3.29
CA ASP A 90 -26.27 13.74 -4.26
C ASP A 90 -25.65 13.37 -5.63
N PHE A 91 -24.57 12.58 -5.65
CA PHE A 91 -23.81 12.26 -6.88
C PHE A 91 -23.84 10.79 -7.29
N LEU A 92 -24.23 9.88 -6.39
CA LEU A 92 -24.33 8.45 -6.67
C LEU A 92 -25.72 7.91 -6.30
N PRO A 93 -26.81 8.50 -6.84
CA PRO A 93 -28.17 8.18 -6.39
C PRO A 93 -28.58 6.72 -6.64
N THR A 94 -27.91 6.03 -7.57
CA THR A 94 -28.09 4.60 -7.84
C THR A 94 -27.40 3.70 -6.80
N LEU A 95 -26.41 4.22 -6.07
CA LEU A 95 -25.70 3.52 -4.99
C LEU A 95 -26.29 3.97 -3.64
N THR A 96 -27.46 3.42 -3.30
CA THR A 96 -28.20 3.77 -2.09
C THR A 96 -27.52 3.35 -0.79
N ASP A 97 -26.56 2.43 -0.86
CA ASP A 97 -25.75 2.01 0.29
C ASP A 97 -24.37 2.69 0.29
N PRO A 98 -24.11 3.63 1.22
CA PRO A 98 -22.82 4.31 1.34
C PRO A 98 -21.64 3.38 1.57
N CYS A 99 -21.86 2.20 2.18
CA CYS A 99 -20.79 1.20 2.38
C CYS A 99 -20.41 0.55 1.05
N HIS A 100 -21.42 0.23 0.23
CA HIS A 100 -21.18 -0.36 -1.08
C HIS A 100 -20.54 0.64 -2.05
N ALA A 101 -21.00 1.91 -2.03
CA ALA A 101 -20.33 2.99 -2.75
C ALA A 101 -18.87 3.13 -2.34
N PHE A 102 -18.59 3.02 -1.03
CA PHE A 102 -17.23 3.06 -0.52
C PHE A 102 -16.41 1.87 -1.05
N ALA A 103 -16.94 0.65 -0.98
CA ALA A 103 -16.29 -0.53 -1.55
C ALA A 103 -15.94 -0.35 -3.04
N MET A 104 -16.87 0.18 -3.84
CA MET A 104 -16.66 0.46 -5.27
C MET A 104 -15.54 1.47 -5.52
N VAL A 105 -15.51 2.59 -4.78
CA VAL A 105 -14.41 3.56 -4.89
C VAL A 105 -13.08 2.93 -4.45
N ALA A 106 -13.08 2.13 -3.39
CA ALA A 106 -11.89 1.42 -2.94
C ALA A 106 -11.36 0.44 -3.99
N TYR A 107 -12.23 -0.33 -4.66
CA TYR A 107 -11.82 -1.21 -5.76
C TYR A 107 -11.28 -0.42 -6.95
N PHE A 108 -11.93 0.69 -7.31
CA PHE A 108 -11.47 1.58 -8.38
C PHE A 108 -10.08 2.15 -8.07
N LEU A 109 -9.87 2.65 -6.85
CA LEU A 109 -8.57 3.17 -6.43
C LEU A 109 -7.50 2.07 -6.41
N LYS A 110 -7.82 0.85 -5.94
CA LYS A 110 -6.89 -0.30 -5.99
C LYS A 110 -6.51 -0.69 -7.41
N LEU A 111 -7.47 -0.68 -8.35
CA LEU A 111 -7.19 -0.91 -9.76
C LEU A 111 -6.26 0.17 -10.31
N LEU A 112 -6.54 1.44 -10.02
CA LEU A 112 -5.71 2.56 -10.44
C LEU A 112 -4.28 2.45 -9.85
N GLN A 113 -4.14 2.10 -8.58
CA GLN A 113 -2.85 1.83 -7.93
C GLN A 113 -2.06 0.73 -8.68
N GLY A 114 -2.72 -0.38 -9.02
CA GLY A 114 -2.10 -1.47 -9.77
C GLY A 114 -1.65 -1.03 -11.17
N LEU A 115 -2.48 -0.27 -11.89
CA LEU A 115 -2.15 0.27 -13.21
C LEU A 115 -1.00 1.27 -13.16
N LEU A 116 -0.97 2.16 -12.17
CA LEU A 116 0.11 3.13 -12.00
C LEU A 116 1.43 2.47 -11.61
N MET A 117 1.38 1.43 -10.76
CA MET A 117 2.55 0.61 -10.46
C MET A 117 3.08 -0.07 -11.73
N ALA A 118 2.20 -0.68 -12.54
CA ALA A 118 2.60 -1.30 -13.80
C ALA A 118 3.19 -0.28 -14.80
N ALA A 119 2.58 0.89 -14.92
CA ALA A 119 3.07 1.98 -15.75
C ALA A 119 4.44 2.50 -15.28
N TRP A 120 4.63 2.62 -13.96
CA TRP A 120 5.91 3.04 -13.37
C TRP A 120 7.01 2.00 -13.61
N LEU A 121 6.73 0.71 -13.36
CA LEU A 121 7.67 -0.37 -13.65
C LEU A 121 8.10 -0.36 -15.12
N ARG A 122 7.16 -0.17 -16.04
CA ARG A 122 7.43 -0.05 -17.49
C ARG A 122 8.14 1.25 -17.87
N GLY A 123 7.94 2.31 -17.09
CA GLY A 123 8.66 3.59 -17.22
C GLY A 123 10.17 3.44 -17.07
N ARG A 124 10.62 2.50 -16.21
CA ARG A 124 12.05 2.21 -16.02
C ARG A 124 12.70 1.65 -17.29
N ASP A 125 11.92 0.99 -18.13
CA ASP A 125 12.36 0.45 -19.43
C ASP A 125 12.07 1.39 -20.61
N GLY A 126 11.70 2.65 -20.36
CA GLY A 126 11.47 3.68 -21.38
C GLY A 126 10.07 3.71 -22.00
N GLY A 127 9.13 2.87 -21.53
CA GLY A 127 7.77 2.81 -22.07
C GLY A 127 6.76 3.72 -21.35
N GLY A 128 6.83 3.81 -20.03
CA GLY A 128 5.94 4.64 -19.20
C GLY A 128 4.44 4.37 -19.39
N ILE A 129 3.60 5.35 -19.05
CA ILE A 129 2.14 5.25 -19.18
C ILE A 129 1.67 5.20 -20.64
N VAL A 130 2.34 5.93 -21.54
CA VAL A 130 2.04 5.92 -22.98
C VAL A 130 2.29 4.54 -23.57
N GLY A 131 3.39 3.89 -23.18
CA GLY A 131 3.70 2.53 -23.58
C GLY A 131 2.71 1.50 -23.03
N LEU A 132 2.21 1.68 -21.80
CA LEU A 132 1.16 0.82 -21.24
C LEU A 132 -0.16 0.97 -22.01
N LEU A 133 -0.60 2.21 -22.26
CA LEU A 133 -1.84 2.49 -22.98
C LEU A 133 -1.79 1.98 -24.42
N ARG A 134 -0.65 2.15 -25.10
CA ARG A 134 -0.42 1.61 -26.45
C ARG A 134 -0.59 0.10 -26.48
N ASP A 135 -0.02 -0.63 -25.52
CA ASP A 135 -0.11 -2.08 -25.46
C ASP A 135 -1.53 -2.56 -25.18
N ILE A 136 -2.24 -1.91 -24.25
CA ILE A 136 -3.66 -2.20 -23.97
C ILE A 136 -4.50 -2.01 -25.23
N PHE A 137 -4.30 -0.87 -25.92
CA PHE A 137 -5.00 -0.58 -27.16
C PHE A 137 -4.68 -1.62 -28.25
N GLN A 138 -3.42 -1.95 -28.45
CA GLN A 138 -3.00 -2.94 -29.46
C GLN A 138 -3.53 -4.34 -29.16
N ALA A 139 -3.55 -4.76 -27.89
CA ALA A 139 -4.13 -6.04 -27.47
C ALA A 139 -5.63 -6.14 -27.78
N PHE A 140 -6.35 -5.02 -27.72
CA PHE A 140 -7.78 -4.99 -27.99
C PHE A 140 -8.11 -5.10 -29.49
N PHE A 141 -7.28 -4.51 -30.36
CA PHE A 141 -7.55 -4.43 -31.81
C PHE A 141 -6.81 -5.47 -32.67
N THR A 142 -5.85 -6.22 -32.11
CA THR A 142 -5.06 -7.22 -32.87
C THR A 142 -5.11 -8.60 -32.21
N PRO A 143 -6.09 -9.47 -32.56
CA PRO A 143 -6.27 -10.77 -31.91
C PRO A 143 -5.05 -11.70 -31.99
N GLY A 144 -4.23 -11.60 -33.05
CA GLY A 144 -2.99 -12.39 -33.19
C GLY A 144 -1.85 -11.92 -32.27
N LEU A 145 -1.81 -10.62 -31.96
CA LEU A 145 -0.79 -10.02 -31.08
C LEU A 145 -0.98 -10.47 -29.63
N VAL A 146 -2.21 -10.73 -29.20
CA VAL A 146 -2.51 -11.25 -27.85
C VAL A 146 -1.79 -12.57 -27.61
N LYS A 147 -1.73 -13.47 -28.60
CA LYS A 147 -1.09 -14.78 -28.45
C LYS A 147 0.43 -14.67 -28.33
N GLU A 148 1.08 -13.87 -29.17
CA GLU A 148 2.53 -13.63 -29.10
C GLU A 148 2.93 -12.88 -27.83
N THR A 149 2.14 -11.87 -27.44
CA THR A 149 2.37 -11.09 -26.21
C THR A 149 2.16 -11.95 -24.97
N THR A 150 1.16 -12.83 -24.95
CA THR A 150 0.89 -13.74 -23.83
C THR A 150 2.03 -14.76 -23.68
N ILE A 151 2.51 -15.34 -24.78
CA ILE A 151 3.65 -16.27 -24.75
C ILE A 151 4.93 -15.54 -24.30
N GLY A 152 5.16 -14.32 -24.80
CA GLY A 152 6.28 -13.48 -24.40
C GLY A 152 6.25 -13.14 -22.91
N PHE A 153 5.09 -12.72 -22.39
CA PHE A 153 4.90 -12.43 -20.96
C PHE A 153 5.09 -13.69 -20.11
N ALA A 154 4.50 -14.82 -20.50
CA ALA A 154 4.65 -16.08 -19.79
C ALA A 154 6.12 -16.54 -19.76
N SER A 155 6.84 -16.40 -20.87
CA SER A 155 8.28 -16.69 -20.95
C SER A 155 9.10 -15.75 -20.07
N ALA A 156 8.80 -14.45 -20.05
CA ALA A 156 9.48 -13.49 -19.18
C ALA A 156 9.21 -13.77 -17.70
N ALA A 157 7.96 -14.04 -17.34
CA ALA A 157 7.56 -14.43 -15.99
C ALA A 157 8.23 -15.74 -15.57
N TYR A 158 8.28 -16.75 -16.45
CA TYR A 158 8.98 -18.00 -16.19
C TYR A 158 10.46 -17.78 -15.93
N LYS A 159 11.16 -17.02 -16.79
CA LYS A 159 12.58 -16.70 -16.60
C LYS A 159 12.83 -15.96 -15.29
N TYR A 160 11.95 -15.03 -14.95
CA TYR A 160 12.00 -14.31 -13.68
C TYR A 160 11.88 -15.27 -12.50
N ILE A 161 10.81 -16.08 -12.47
CA ILE A 161 10.53 -17.05 -11.40
C ILE A 161 11.65 -18.09 -11.29
N ALA A 162 12.16 -18.60 -12.41
CA ALA A 162 13.27 -19.54 -12.44
C ALA A 162 14.60 -18.95 -11.93
N GLY A 163 14.73 -17.62 -11.97
CA GLY A 163 15.89 -16.89 -11.43
C GLY A 163 15.76 -16.51 -9.96
N LEU A 164 14.60 -16.73 -9.32
CA LEU A 164 14.42 -16.39 -7.91
C LEU A 164 15.21 -17.33 -7.01
N ASN A 165 15.82 -16.77 -5.96
CA ASN A 165 16.32 -17.56 -4.85
C ASN A 165 15.14 -18.30 -4.19
N THR A 166 15.28 -19.61 -3.94
CA THR A 166 14.23 -20.43 -3.31
C THR A 166 13.74 -19.84 -1.98
N ALA A 167 14.63 -19.35 -1.12
CA ALA A 167 14.26 -18.74 0.15
C ALA A 167 13.45 -17.45 -0.05
N GLN A 168 13.82 -16.63 -1.03
CA GLN A 168 13.09 -15.42 -1.39
C GLN A 168 11.69 -15.75 -1.93
N ALA A 169 11.59 -16.74 -2.82
CA ALA A 169 10.31 -17.16 -3.39
C ALA A 169 9.37 -17.72 -2.30
N LEU A 170 9.88 -18.61 -1.45
CA LEU A 170 9.12 -19.19 -0.33
C LEU A 170 8.64 -18.10 0.64
N LEU A 171 9.55 -17.26 1.13
CA LEU A 171 9.21 -16.19 2.07
C LEU A 171 8.18 -15.21 1.47
N GLY A 172 8.38 -14.80 0.20
CA GLY A 172 7.46 -13.91 -0.49
C GLY A 172 6.06 -14.50 -0.60
N ILE A 173 5.96 -15.77 -1.03
CA ILE A 173 4.67 -16.49 -1.16
C ILE A 173 4.01 -16.69 0.20
N GLU A 174 4.74 -17.11 1.23
CA GLU A 174 4.22 -17.33 2.57
C GLU A 174 3.60 -16.05 3.14
N LEU A 175 4.29 -14.92 3.03
CA LEU A 175 3.79 -13.62 3.49
C LEU A 175 2.54 -13.17 2.72
N ILE A 176 2.51 -13.39 1.40
CA ILE A 176 1.33 -13.10 0.56
C ILE A 176 0.16 -13.97 1.03
N LEU A 177 0.34 -15.28 1.13
CA LEU A 177 -0.73 -16.21 1.49
C LEU A 177 -1.28 -15.92 2.88
N PHE A 178 -0.39 -15.76 3.87
CA PHE A 178 -0.79 -15.47 5.23
C PHE A 178 -1.51 -14.10 5.32
N GLY A 179 -1.00 -13.08 4.63
CA GLY A 179 -1.64 -11.79 4.57
C GLY A 179 -3.04 -11.83 3.93
N GLN A 180 -3.21 -12.59 2.85
CA GLN A 180 -4.52 -12.77 2.21
C GLN A 180 -5.48 -13.61 3.06
N ILE A 181 -5.00 -14.62 3.79
CA ILE A 181 -5.81 -15.38 4.74
C ILE A 181 -6.42 -14.44 5.79
N LEU A 182 -5.61 -13.54 6.38
CA LEU A 182 -6.11 -12.55 7.33
C LEU A 182 -7.16 -11.62 6.69
N ASN A 183 -6.87 -11.08 5.51
CA ASN A 183 -7.79 -10.19 4.78
C ASN A 183 -9.14 -10.88 4.50
N VAL A 184 -9.12 -12.07 3.89
CA VAL A 184 -10.32 -12.85 3.57
C VAL A 184 -11.10 -13.21 4.84
N SER A 185 -10.41 -13.53 5.92
CA SER A 185 -11.06 -13.92 7.18
C SER A 185 -11.76 -12.74 7.84
N VAL A 186 -11.26 -11.51 7.69
CA VAL A 186 -11.98 -10.30 8.11
C VAL A 186 -13.28 -10.13 7.32
N TYR A 187 -13.23 -10.24 5.98
CA TYR A 187 -14.45 -10.19 5.17
C TYR A 187 -15.47 -11.26 5.56
N LYS A 188 -15.01 -12.48 5.87
CA LYS A 188 -15.89 -13.56 6.35
C LYS A 188 -16.48 -13.27 7.74
N ALA A 189 -15.72 -12.63 8.62
CA ALA A 189 -16.11 -12.39 10.00
C ALA A 189 -17.11 -11.23 10.15
N ILE A 190 -16.87 -10.09 9.48
CA ILE A 190 -17.63 -8.85 9.69
C ILE A 190 -18.31 -8.31 8.41
N GLY A 191 -18.13 -9.00 7.28
CA GLY A 191 -18.75 -8.64 6.00
C GLY A 191 -18.20 -7.36 5.36
N GLU A 192 -18.72 -7.02 4.19
CA GLU A 192 -18.38 -5.79 3.47
C GLU A 192 -18.68 -4.54 4.30
N HIS A 193 -19.83 -4.51 4.99
CA HIS A 193 -20.20 -3.39 5.86
C HIS A 193 -19.22 -3.22 7.03
N GLY A 194 -18.70 -4.30 7.61
CA GLY A 194 -17.69 -4.20 8.65
C GLY A 194 -16.38 -3.61 8.14
N VAL A 195 -15.94 -4.02 6.94
CA VAL A 195 -14.71 -3.52 6.32
C VAL A 195 -14.81 -2.06 5.89
N TYR A 196 -15.96 -1.66 5.34
CA TYR A 196 -16.16 -0.33 4.78
C TYR A 196 -16.94 0.61 5.71
N TYR A 197 -16.55 0.63 6.98
CA TYR A 197 -17.01 1.58 8.00
C TYR A 197 -18.52 1.66 8.22
N GLY A 198 -19.20 0.53 8.10
CA GLY A 198 -20.63 0.40 8.35
C GLY A 198 -21.04 1.00 9.70
N CYS A 199 -20.23 0.79 10.75
CA CYS A 199 -20.48 1.38 12.08
C CYS A 199 -20.51 2.92 12.06
N ARG A 200 -19.69 3.58 11.22
CA ARG A 200 -19.70 5.05 11.04
C ARG A 200 -20.80 5.51 10.08
N LEU A 201 -21.20 4.64 9.15
CA LEU A 201 -22.17 4.92 8.10
C LEU A 201 -23.61 4.52 8.48
N GLY A 202 -23.84 4.06 9.72
CA GLY A 202 -25.17 3.76 10.26
C GLY A 202 -25.67 2.34 9.98
N LYS A 203 -24.78 1.41 9.64
CA LYS A 203 -25.06 -0.02 9.55
C LYS A 203 -24.76 -0.71 10.87
N VAL A 204 -25.53 -1.76 11.17
CA VAL A 204 -25.22 -2.68 12.27
C VAL A 204 -24.16 -3.64 11.77
N VAL A 205 -22.97 -3.56 12.35
CA VAL A 205 -21.84 -4.46 12.07
C VAL A 205 -21.75 -5.47 13.20
N PRO A 206 -21.67 -6.79 12.93
CA PRO A 206 -21.53 -7.78 13.97
C PRO A 206 -20.17 -7.65 14.66
N TRP A 207 -20.17 -7.71 15.99
CA TRP A 207 -18.94 -7.92 16.74
C TRP A 207 -18.47 -9.38 16.56
N CYS A 208 -17.16 -9.59 16.44
CA CYS A 208 -16.59 -10.92 16.23
C CYS A 208 -15.44 -11.15 17.20
N ASP A 209 -15.61 -12.12 18.10
CA ASP A 209 -14.58 -12.57 19.04
C ASP A 209 -13.85 -13.83 18.54
N GLY A 210 -14.12 -14.26 17.30
CA GLY A 210 -13.48 -15.41 16.66
C GLY A 210 -12.28 -15.01 15.79
N PHE A 211 -11.72 -15.98 15.06
CA PHE A 211 -10.65 -15.70 14.10
C PHE A 211 -11.14 -14.74 13.00
N PRO A 212 -10.36 -13.69 12.61
CA PRO A 212 -9.00 -13.39 13.06
C PRO A 212 -8.88 -12.41 14.24
N PHE A 213 -9.99 -11.93 14.79
CA PHE A 213 -10.03 -10.90 15.84
C PHE A 213 -9.66 -11.40 17.25
N ASN A 214 -9.77 -12.71 17.49
CA ASN A 214 -9.28 -13.34 18.72
C ASN A 214 -7.75 -13.37 18.84
N PHE A 215 -7.05 -13.15 17.72
CA PHE A 215 -5.59 -13.19 17.67
C PHE A 215 -4.97 -11.79 17.70
N LEU A 216 -5.56 -10.82 17.00
CA LEU A 216 -5.11 -9.43 17.04
C LEU A 216 -6.22 -8.43 16.67
N PRO A 217 -6.15 -7.14 17.09
CA PRO A 217 -7.27 -6.22 16.96
C PRO A 217 -7.58 -5.75 15.53
N HIS A 218 -6.55 -5.55 14.69
CA HIS A 218 -6.71 -5.09 13.29
C HIS A 218 -6.08 -6.04 12.25
N PRO A 219 -6.65 -7.26 12.08
CA PRO A 219 -6.07 -8.32 11.25
C PRO A 219 -5.94 -7.95 9.77
N GLN A 220 -6.84 -7.12 9.24
CA GLN A 220 -6.78 -6.68 7.85
C GLN A 220 -5.57 -5.75 7.58
N TYR A 221 -5.20 -4.91 8.54
CA TYR A 221 -4.05 -4.00 8.43
C TYR A 221 -2.72 -4.72 8.48
N LEU A 222 -2.60 -5.71 9.37
CA LEU A 222 -1.46 -6.62 9.35
C LEU A 222 -1.43 -7.43 8.05
N GLY A 223 -2.57 -8.01 7.66
CA GLY A 223 -2.66 -8.85 6.45
C GLY A 223 -2.29 -8.09 5.17
N SER A 224 -2.71 -6.83 5.06
CA SER A 224 -2.34 -5.95 3.95
C SER A 224 -0.85 -5.61 3.96
N SER A 225 -0.27 -5.28 5.12
CA SER A 225 1.18 -5.05 5.26
C SER A 225 1.99 -6.27 4.82
N LEU A 226 1.67 -7.46 5.33
CA LEU A 226 2.36 -8.71 4.98
C LEU A 226 2.24 -9.03 3.49
N SER A 227 1.07 -8.76 2.89
CA SER A 227 0.89 -8.97 1.45
C SER A 227 1.81 -8.08 0.62
N ILE A 228 1.96 -6.80 0.97
CA ILE A 228 2.82 -5.86 0.22
C ILE A 228 4.30 -6.21 0.43
N TRP A 229 4.71 -6.55 1.65
CA TRP A 229 6.07 -7.04 1.92
C TRP A 229 6.37 -8.33 1.14
N GLY A 230 5.44 -9.29 1.14
CA GLY A 230 5.57 -10.53 0.40
C GLY A 230 5.69 -10.30 -1.10
N VAL A 231 4.89 -9.40 -1.69
CA VAL A 231 5.02 -9.01 -3.10
C VAL A 231 6.38 -8.35 -3.36
N CYS A 232 6.85 -7.45 -2.50
CA CYS A 232 8.14 -6.78 -2.68
C CYS A 232 9.32 -7.75 -2.64
N ILE A 233 9.30 -8.70 -1.69
CA ILE A 233 10.29 -9.78 -1.57
C ILE A 233 10.21 -10.72 -2.77
N PHE A 234 9.01 -11.16 -3.15
CA PHE A 234 8.81 -12.04 -4.30
C PHE A 234 9.29 -11.39 -5.60
N LEU A 235 9.05 -10.08 -5.75
CA LEU A 235 9.50 -9.29 -6.90
C LEU A 235 10.95 -8.78 -6.78
N GLY A 236 11.72 -9.22 -5.79
CA GLY A 236 13.19 -9.14 -5.80
C GLY A 236 13.77 -7.75 -6.02
N GLY A 237 13.15 -6.73 -5.44
CA GLY A 237 13.60 -5.34 -5.55
C GLY A 237 13.14 -4.59 -6.81
N MET A 238 12.29 -5.18 -7.66
CA MET A 238 11.62 -4.45 -8.73
C MET A 238 10.75 -3.31 -8.17
N ILE A 239 10.13 -3.56 -7.02
CA ILE A 239 9.43 -2.56 -6.22
C ILE A 239 10.39 -2.05 -5.13
N PRO A 240 10.64 -0.73 -5.04
CA PRO A 240 11.47 -0.17 -3.98
C PRO A 240 10.92 -0.48 -2.59
N TYR A 241 11.79 -0.88 -1.65
CA TYR A 241 11.40 -1.19 -0.26
C TYR A 241 10.76 0.00 0.49
N GLY A 242 10.94 1.24 -0.01
CA GLY A 242 10.21 2.39 0.52
C GLY A 242 8.68 2.26 0.40
N VAL A 243 8.19 1.55 -0.62
CA VAL A 243 6.74 1.34 -0.82
C VAL A 243 6.12 0.53 0.33
N PRO A 244 6.55 -0.72 0.64
CA PRO A 244 5.97 -1.47 1.76
C PRO A 244 6.14 -0.75 3.11
N VAL A 245 7.23 -0.02 3.33
CA VAL A 245 7.43 0.77 4.56
C VAL A 245 6.34 1.85 4.68
N VAL A 246 6.17 2.70 3.67
CA VAL A 246 5.16 3.77 3.67
C VAL A 246 3.75 3.20 3.84
N MET A 247 3.42 2.11 3.14
CA MET A 247 2.11 1.47 3.26
C MET A 247 1.88 0.90 4.67
N SER A 248 2.90 0.27 5.26
CA SER A 248 2.83 -0.23 6.64
C SER A 248 2.61 0.91 7.63
N CYS A 249 3.25 2.07 7.43
CA CYS A 249 2.99 3.27 8.24
C CYS A 249 1.53 3.73 8.13
N PHE A 250 0.96 3.76 6.91
CA PHE A 250 -0.45 4.09 6.74
C PHE A 250 -1.38 3.09 7.42
N TYR A 251 -1.12 1.79 7.32
CA TYR A 251 -1.93 0.77 8.00
C TYR A 251 -1.82 0.85 9.51
N ALA A 252 -0.63 1.10 10.06
CA ALA A 252 -0.44 1.33 11.49
C ALA A 252 -1.19 2.60 11.96
N PHE A 253 -1.12 3.66 11.16
CA PHE A 253 -1.84 4.89 11.42
C PHE A 253 -3.36 4.69 11.38
N SER A 254 -3.90 4.01 10.37
CA SER A 254 -5.32 3.67 10.28
C SER A 254 -5.78 2.79 11.46
N SER A 255 -4.97 1.80 11.85
CA SER A 255 -5.20 0.98 13.03
C SER A 255 -5.32 1.84 14.30
N TRP A 256 -4.41 2.78 14.50
CA TRP A 256 -4.42 3.67 15.65
C TRP A 256 -5.65 4.60 15.64
N VAL A 257 -6.00 5.17 14.48
CA VAL A 257 -7.19 6.02 14.32
C VAL A 257 -8.45 5.26 14.69
N GLU A 258 -8.63 4.04 14.19
CA GLU A 258 -9.84 3.24 14.48
C GLU A 258 -9.91 2.77 15.93
N ALA A 259 -8.76 2.56 16.57
CA ALA A 259 -8.72 2.18 17.98
C ALA A 259 -9.07 3.36 18.92
N THR A 260 -9.01 4.61 18.44
CA THR A 260 -9.07 5.80 19.30
C THR A 260 -10.20 6.79 18.99
N LEU A 261 -10.76 6.81 17.78
CA LEU A 261 -11.74 7.80 17.28
C LEU A 261 -13.07 7.17 16.84
#